data_AF-A4F8A4-F1
#
_entry.id   AF-A4F8A4-F1
#
_cell.length_a   1.000
_cell.length_b   1.000
_cell.length_c   1.000
_cell.angle_alpha   90.00
_cell.angle_beta   90.00
_cell.angle_gamma   90.00
#
_symmetry.space_group_name_H-M   'P 1'
#
loop_
_entity.id
_entity.type
_entity.pdbx_description
1 polymer ?
#
loop_
_entity_poly.entity_id
_entity_poly.type
_entity_poly.pdbx_seq_one_letter_code
_entity_poly.pdbx_strand_id
1 'polypeptide(L)' 'MFHKGVLLDDPEGLLTGSGRYVREVSPTTAALRPDAVSALLRDAFARRTDLL' A
#
# COMPACT_ATOMS: atom_id res chain seq x y z
N MET A 1 -2.74 2.27 -6.54
CA MET A 1 -3.29 0.90 -6.40
C MET A 1 -2.12 -0.06 -6.20
N PHE A 2 -2.20 -0.94 -5.20
CA PHE A 2 -1.20 -1.95 -4.87
C PHE A 2 -1.76 -3.35 -5.16
N HIS A 3 -1.13 -4.10 -6.06
CA HIS A 3 -1.47 -5.50 -6.30
C HIS A 3 -0.78 -6.39 -5.25
N LYS A 4 -1.50 -7.40 -4.72
CA LYS A 4 -1.10 -8.17 -3.52
C LYS A 4 -0.84 -7.29 -2.29
N GLY A 5 -1.51 -6.14 -2.19
CA GLY A 5 -1.30 -5.16 -1.10
C GLY A 5 -1.64 -5.66 0.31
N VAL A 6 -2.28 -6.83 0.45
CA VAL A 6 -2.48 -7.52 1.74
C VAL A 6 -1.16 -8.01 2.37
N LEU A 7 -0.09 -8.11 1.58
CA LEU A 7 1.24 -8.53 2.02
C LEU A 7 2.14 -7.36 2.42
N LEU A 8 1.63 -6.13 2.37
CA LEU A 8 2.37 -4.94 2.79
C LEU A 8 2.13 -4.69 4.27
N ASP A 9 3.18 -4.26 4.97
CA ASP A 9 3.01 -3.77 6.33
C ASP A 9 2.39 -2.37 6.27
N ASP A 10 1.14 -2.27 6.70
CA ASP A 10 0.37 -1.02 6.76
C ASP A 10 0.09 -0.61 8.21
N PRO A 11 1.12 -0.19 8.97
CA PRO A 11 0.97 0.16 10.38
C PRO A 11 0.05 1.36 10.59
N GLU A 12 -0.09 2.20 9.57
CA GLU A 12 -0.90 3.40 9.57
C GLU A 12 -2.33 3.17 9.09
N GLY A 13 -2.69 1.95 8.66
CA GLY A 13 -4.04 1.61 8.19
C GLY A 13 -4.50 2.41 6.96
N LEU A 14 -3.56 2.75 6.06
CA LEU A 14 -3.81 3.54 4.85
C LEU A 14 -4.50 2.74 3.73
N LEU A 15 -4.36 1.42 3.75
CA LEU A 15 -4.81 0.53 2.69
C LEU A 15 -6.29 0.16 2.89
N THR A 16 -7.10 0.48 1.91
CA THR A 16 -8.50 0.06 1.80
C THR A 16 -8.67 -0.84 0.58
N GLY A 17 -9.79 -1.57 0.46
CA GLY A 17 -10.07 -2.31 -0.77
C GLY A 17 -11.11 -3.42 -0.61
N SER A 18 -11.86 -3.64 -1.70
CA SER A 18 -12.95 -4.62 -1.80
C SER A 18 -12.54 -5.97 -2.42
N GLY A 19 -11.29 -6.09 -2.92
CA GLY A 19 -10.78 -7.29 -3.58
C GLY A 19 -9.93 -8.19 -2.66
N ARG A 20 -9.74 -9.45 -3.06
CA ARG A 20 -8.93 -10.44 -2.31
C ARG A 20 -7.44 -10.05 -2.19
N TYR A 21 -6.89 -9.40 -3.22
CA TYR A 21 -5.46 -9.08 -3.30
C TYR A 21 -5.15 -7.62 -3.62
N VAL A 22 -6.15 -6.83 -4.00
CA VAL A 22 -5.95 -5.42 -4.35
C VAL A 22 -6.21 -4.56 -3.13
N ARG A 23 -5.26 -3.67 -2.85
CA ARG A 23 -5.42 -2.59 -1.90
C ARG A 23 -5.15 -1.24 -2.54
N GLU A 24 -5.80 -0.22 -2.01
CA GLU A 24 -5.80 1.15 -2.53
C GLU A 24 -5.59 2.13 -1.38
N VAL A 25 -4.97 3.27 -1.70
CA VAL A 25 -4.90 4.41 -0.79
C VAL A 25 -5.77 5.48 -1.42
N SER A 26 -6.68 6.08 -0.64
CA SER A 26 -7.52 7.15 -1.16
C SER A 26 -6.65 8.37 -1.53
N PRO A 27 -6.96 9.12 -2.61
CA PRO A 27 -6.19 10.29 -3.00
C PRO A 27 -6.10 11.34 -1.88
N THR A 28 -7.17 11.52 -1.11
CA THR A 28 -7.22 12.45 0.03
C THR A 28 -6.27 12.01 1.14
N THR A 29 -6.25 10.72 1.49
CA THR A 29 -5.33 10.18 2.49
C THR A 29 -3.88 10.27 2.02
N ALA A 30 -3.63 10.03 0.73
CA ALA A 30 -2.29 10.14 0.16
C ALA A 30 -1.75 11.57 0.22
N ALA A 31 -2.60 12.57 -0.01
CA ALA A 31 -2.24 13.98 0.12
C ALA A 31 -1.99 14.40 1.58
N LEU A 32 -2.75 13.86 2.53
CA LEU A 32 -2.63 14.18 3.95
C LEU A 32 -1.42 13.51 4.60
N ARG A 33 -0.98 12.33 4.12
CA ARG A 33 0.08 11.53 4.74
C ARG A 33 1.13 11.04 3.72
N PRO A 34 1.85 11.97 3.06
CA PRO A 34 2.79 11.63 1.98
C PRO A 34 3.95 10.74 2.46
N ASP A 35 4.42 10.90 3.70
CA ASP A 35 5.53 10.12 4.25
C ASP A 35 5.15 8.65 4.47
N ALA A 36 3.96 8.42 5.01
CA ALA A 36 3.45 7.07 5.25
C ALA A 36 3.15 6.35 3.93
N VAL A 37 2.65 7.06 2.91
CA VAL A 37 2.54 6.53 1.55
C VAL A 37 3.91 6.21 0.94
N SER A 38 4.90 7.07 1.15
CA SER A 38 6.26 6.83 0.67
C SER A 38 6.89 5.59 1.31
N ALA A 39 6.63 5.35 2.61
CA ALA A 39 7.06 4.13 3.29
C ALA A 39 6.40 2.87 2.68
N LEU A 40 5.09 2.90 2.47
CA LEU A 40 4.35 1.82 1.79
C LEU A 40 4.88 1.52 0.39
N LEU A 41 5.20 2.57 -0.39
CA LEU A 41 5.78 2.40 -1.73
C LEU A 41 7.17 1.75 -1.68
N ARG A 42 8.01 2.11 -0.71
CA ARG A 42 9.34 1.49 -0.52
C ARG A 42 9.21 0.02 -0.13
N ASP A 43 8.32 -0.33 0.79
CA ASP A 43 8.08 -1.72 1.19
C ASP A 43 7.55 -2.55 0.01
N ALA A 44 6.59 -2.01 -0.74
CA ALA A 44 6.08 -2.65 -1.96
C ALA A 44 7.17 -2.87 -3.02
N PHE A 45 8.12 -1.95 -3.15
CA PHE A 45 9.25 -2.11 -4.07
C PHE A 45 10.24 -3.17 -3.57
N ALA A 46 10.54 -3.19 -2.27
CA ALA A 46 11.45 -4.16 -1.67
C ALA A 46 10.92 -5.59 -1.79
N ARG A 47 9.60 -5.77 -1.62
CA ARG A 47 8.92 -7.07 -1.73
C ARG A 47 8.55 -7.44 -3.16
N ARG A 48 8.88 -6.63 -4.18
CA ARG A 48 8.44 -6.84 -5.57
C ARG A 48 8.83 -8.21 -6.14
N THR A 49 9.95 -8.78 -5.71
CA THR A 49 10.39 -10.14 -6.11
C THR A 49 9.53 -11.25 -5.50
N ASP A 50 9.00 -11.04 -4.30
CA ASP A 50 8.12 -11.99 -3.60
C ASP A 50 6.65 -11.86 -4.07
N LEU A 51 6.36 -10.74 -4.75
CA LEU A 51 5.04 -10.41 -5.30
C LEU A 51 4.86 -10.86 -6.76
N LEU A 52 5.83 -11.56 -7.36
CA LEU A 52 5.68 -12.25 -8.66
C LEU A 52 4.70 -13.45 -8.56
#